data_AF-A0A259KXR5-F1
#
_entry.id   AF-A0A259KXR5-F1
#
_cell.length_a   1.000
_cell.length_b   1.000
_cell.length_c   1.000
_cell.angle_alpha   90.00
_cell.angle_beta   90.00
_cell.angle_gamma   90.00
#
_symmetry.space_group_name_H-M   'P 1'
#
loop_
_entity.id
_entity.type
_entity.pdbx_description
1 polymer ?
#
loop_
_entity_poly.entity_id
_entity_poly.type
_entity_poly.pdbx_seq_one_letter_code
_entity_poly.pdbx_strand_id
1 'polypeptide(L)'
;MLILAGLLAGLGLLFIGLKLMSVHLQQAMGRRVRTMLKAATRSSFSGFFCGAFAGAAAQSSNAVTLIAGNLVRGGVFTTRDAIPVVAGANVGTSALVFIASIDMRLAVLMLIALVGMTYQLRLDRRPNWRDWMGVTLGLALLFLGLDFIKSAPKGIDITQAADALSSGMTPLLGLAIGFVAAVITQSASTATILAVAATKARLLGLEDSFYLILGANF
;
A
#
# COMPACT_ATOMS: atom_id res chain seq x y z
N MET A 1 18.50 20.74 -10.28
CA MET A 1 19.09 19.71 -9.38
C MET A 1 18.22 19.43 -8.15
N LEU A 2 17.76 20.43 -7.40
CA LEU A 2 16.92 20.23 -6.20
C LEU A 2 15.58 19.52 -6.46
N ILE A 3 14.94 19.75 -7.62
CA ILE A 3 13.67 19.13 -7.99
C ILE A 3 13.82 17.61 -8.22
N LEU A 4 14.80 17.20 -9.02
CA LEU A 4 15.09 15.79 -9.27
C LEU A 4 15.50 15.08 -7.96
N ALA A 5 16.33 15.73 -7.14
CA ALA A 5 16.69 15.21 -5.83
C ALA A 5 15.47 15.05 -4.91
N GLY A 6 14.54 16.02 -4.91
CA GLY A 6 13.29 15.94 -4.15
C GLY A 6 12.38 14.80 -4.61
N LEU A 7 12.27 14.57 -5.91
CA LEU A 7 11.47 13.49 -6.49
C LEU A 7 12.06 12.12 -6.15
N LEU A 8 13.38 11.95 -6.31
CA LEU A 8 14.09 10.72 -5.95
C LEU A 8 14.05 10.46 -4.44
N ALA A 9 14.22 11.50 -3.61
CA ALA A 9 14.06 11.40 -2.16
C ALA A 9 12.63 10.99 -1.78
N GLY A 10 11.62 11.58 -2.44
CA GLY A 10 10.22 11.23 -2.23
C GLY A 10 9.91 9.78 -2.58
N LEU A 11 10.39 9.29 -3.73
CA LEU A 11 10.29 7.88 -4.13
C LEU A 11 11.02 6.95 -3.14
N GLY A 12 12.23 7.33 -2.72
CA GLY A 12 13.02 6.58 -1.73
C GLY A 12 12.27 6.44 -0.39
N LEU A 13 11.78 7.56 0.14
CA LEU A 13 10.97 7.58 1.37
C LEU A 13 9.70 6.74 1.23
N LEU A 14 9.04 6.79 0.07
CA LEU A 14 7.85 6.00 -0.22
C LEU A 14 8.14 4.50 -0.20
N PHE A 15 9.20 4.04 -0.87
CA PHE A 15 9.57 2.63 -0.88
C PHE A 15 10.07 2.13 0.48
N ILE A 16 10.86 2.93 1.20
CA ILE A 16 11.29 2.62 2.56
C ILE A 16 10.06 2.50 3.47
N GLY A 17 9.14 3.46 3.38
CA GLY A 17 7.90 3.47 4.16
C GLY A 17 7.06 2.23 3.91
N LEU A 18 6.82 1.88 2.64
CA LEU A 18 6.10 0.67 2.24
C LEU A 18 6.77 -0.60 2.78
N LYS A 19 8.09 -0.73 2.61
CA LYS A 19 8.83 -1.91 3.06
C LYS A 19 8.79 -2.05 4.58
N LEU A 20 9.02 -0.97 5.31
CA LEU A 20 9.02 -0.95 6.77
C LEU A 20 7.63 -1.28 7.33
N MET A 21 6.59 -0.66 6.77
CA MET A 21 5.20 -0.97 7.11
C MET A 21 4.87 -2.44 6.86
N SER A 22 5.24 -2.98 5.70
CA SER A 22 5.00 -4.38 5.33
C SER A 22 5.65 -5.35 6.30
N VAL A 23 6.95 -5.19 6.54
CA VAL A 23 7.73 -6.08 7.41
C VAL A 23 7.19 -6.07 8.84
N HIS A 24 6.97 -4.89 9.42
CA HIS A 24 6.54 -4.81 10.81
C HIS A 24 5.07 -5.15 11.01
N LEU A 25 4.19 -4.85 10.05
CA LEU A 25 2.79 -5.24 10.15
C LEU A 25 2.66 -6.77 10.08
N GLN A 26 3.46 -7.41 9.21
CA GLN A 26 3.55 -8.86 9.13
C GLN A 26 4.15 -9.46 10.42
N GLN A 27 5.15 -8.85 11.04
CA GLN A 27 5.71 -9.31 12.32
C GLN A 27 4.70 -9.16 13.47
N ALA A 28 4.03 -8.02 13.56
CA ALA A 28 3.01 -7.75 14.57
C ALA A 28 1.83 -8.72 14.46
N MET A 29 1.38 -8.99 13.23
CA MET A 29 0.13 -9.72 12.95
C MET A 29 0.32 -11.17 12.51
N GLY A 30 1.51 -11.63 12.12
CA GLY A 30 1.70 -12.91 11.41
C GLY A 30 1.09 -14.14 12.09
N ARG A 31 1.37 -14.33 13.40
CA ARG A 31 0.75 -15.43 14.17
C ARG A 31 -0.76 -15.23 14.39
N ARG A 32 -1.22 -13.98 14.44
CA ARG A 32 -2.62 -13.62 14.68
C ARG A 32 -3.48 -13.79 13.43
N VAL A 33 -2.93 -13.57 12.23
CA VAL A 33 -3.65 -13.75 10.96
C VAL A 33 -4.19 -15.18 10.84
N ARG A 34 -3.38 -16.21 11.12
CA ARG A 34 -3.84 -17.60 11.05
C ARG A 34 -4.97 -17.89 12.05
N THR A 35 -4.89 -17.34 13.27
CA THR A 35 -5.93 -17.50 14.29
C THR A 35 -7.20 -16.73 13.95
N MET A 36 -7.08 -15.51 13.42
CA MET A 36 -8.20 -14.71 12.93
C MET A 36 -8.92 -15.40 11.78
N LEU A 37 -8.18 -15.97 10.83
CA LEU A 37 -8.75 -16.73 9.73
C LEU A 37 -9.48 -17.99 10.23
N LYS A 38 -8.99 -18.69 11.25
CA LYS A 38 -9.76 -19.80 11.86
C LYS A 38 -11.09 -19.34 12.47
N ALA A 39 -11.15 -18.13 13.02
CA ALA A 39 -12.40 -17.56 13.56
C ALA A 39 -13.35 -17.05 12.46
N ALA A 40 -12.86 -16.91 11.22
CA ALA A 40 -13.59 -16.37 10.09
C ALA A 40 -14.73 -17.28 9.58
N THR A 41 -14.73 -18.57 9.96
CA THR A 41 -15.76 -19.56 9.59
C THR A 41 -17.11 -19.36 10.28
N ARG A 42 -17.21 -18.44 11.26
CA ARG A 42 -18.44 -18.24 12.03
C ARG A 42 -19.59 -17.64 11.21
N SER A 43 -19.30 -16.80 10.23
CA SER A 43 -20.29 -16.19 9.34
C SER A 43 -19.62 -15.53 8.13
N SER A 44 -20.33 -15.33 7.03
CA SER A 44 -19.78 -14.62 5.86
C SER A 44 -19.29 -13.20 6.20
N PHE A 45 -19.95 -12.52 7.14
CA PHE A 45 -19.54 -11.20 7.59
C PHE A 45 -18.22 -11.29 8.38
N SER A 46 -18.10 -12.25 9.31
CA SER A 46 -16.84 -12.52 10.00
C SER A 46 -15.73 -12.88 9.01
N GLY A 47 -16.05 -13.70 8.01
CA GLY A 47 -15.22 -14.01 6.85
C GLY A 47 -14.63 -12.77 6.21
N PHE A 48 -15.50 -11.84 5.81
CA PHE A 48 -15.14 -10.60 5.16
C PHE A 48 -14.21 -9.72 6.00
N PHE A 49 -14.56 -9.44 7.26
CA PHE A 49 -13.71 -8.57 8.09
C PHE A 49 -12.39 -9.24 8.47
N CYS A 50 -12.38 -10.54 8.79
CA CYS A 50 -11.13 -11.26 9.01
C CYS A 50 -10.26 -11.26 7.76
N GLY A 51 -10.87 -11.43 6.58
CA GLY A 51 -10.23 -11.27 5.29
C GLY A 51 -9.63 -9.89 5.10
N ALA A 52 -10.39 -8.82 5.36
CA ALA A 52 -9.92 -7.43 5.24
C ALA A 52 -8.74 -7.13 6.16
N PHE A 53 -8.81 -7.54 7.43
CA PHE A 53 -7.68 -7.39 8.35
C PHE A 53 -6.49 -8.23 7.92
N ALA A 54 -6.70 -9.47 7.47
CA ALA A 54 -5.63 -10.34 6.98
C ALA A 54 -4.97 -9.77 5.71
N GLY A 55 -5.75 -9.23 4.78
CA GLY A 55 -5.28 -8.62 3.53
C GLY A 55 -4.49 -7.35 3.80
N ALA A 56 -4.99 -6.46 4.66
CA ALA A 56 -4.24 -5.30 5.11
C ALA A 56 -2.95 -5.70 5.83
N ALA A 57 -3.02 -6.67 6.75
CA ALA A 57 -1.87 -7.12 7.52
C ALA A 57 -0.79 -7.81 6.68
N ALA A 58 -1.21 -8.66 5.74
CA ALA A 58 -0.30 -9.37 4.84
C ALA A 58 0.17 -8.49 3.68
N GLN A 59 -0.52 -7.36 3.40
CA GLN A 59 -0.36 -6.52 2.21
C GLN A 59 -0.42 -7.28 0.87
N SER A 60 -0.96 -8.50 0.89
CA SER A 60 -1.01 -9.37 -0.28
C SER A 60 -2.29 -10.18 -0.21
N SER A 61 -3.25 -9.83 -1.06
CA SER A 61 -4.48 -10.61 -1.20
C SER A 61 -4.20 -12.02 -1.74
N ASN A 62 -3.21 -12.17 -2.64
CA ASN A 62 -2.76 -13.48 -3.11
C ASN A 62 -2.26 -14.39 -1.97
N ALA A 63 -1.49 -13.84 -1.02
CA ALA A 63 -1.06 -14.61 0.15
C ALA A 63 -2.26 -15.09 0.99
N VAL A 64 -3.26 -14.22 1.21
CA VAL A 64 -4.48 -14.60 1.95
C VAL A 64 -5.29 -15.65 1.19
N THR A 65 -5.41 -15.52 -0.14
CA THR A 65 -6.08 -16.52 -0.99
C THR A 65 -5.40 -17.88 -0.93
N LEU A 66 -4.06 -17.93 -0.98
CA LEU A 66 -3.31 -19.18 -0.82
C LEU A 66 -3.52 -19.80 0.57
N ILE A 67 -3.54 -18.99 1.64
CA ILE A 67 -3.81 -19.47 2.99
C ILE A 67 -5.24 -20.02 3.09
N ALA A 68 -6.24 -19.29 2.57
CA ALA A 68 -7.63 -19.73 2.55
C ALA A 68 -7.79 -21.04 1.74
N GLY A 69 -7.15 -21.14 0.58
CA GLY A 69 -7.14 -22.36 -0.23
C GLY A 69 -6.50 -23.56 0.48
N ASN A 70 -5.41 -23.35 1.23
CA ASN A 70 -4.80 -24.39 2.07
C ASN A 70 -5.72 -24.81 3.22
N LEU A 71 -6.48 -23.88 3.82
CA LEU A 71 -7.48 -24.20 4.84
C LEU A 71 -8.67 -24.98 4.26
N VAL A 72 -9.04 -24.73 3.00
CA VAL A 72 -10.04 -25.53 2.29
C VAL A 72 -9.52 -26.94 2.03
N ARG A 73 -8.29 -27.08 1.50
CA ARG A 73 -7.65 -28.39 1.28
C ARG A 73 -7.48 -29.19 2.58
N GLY A 74 -7.23 -28.51 3.70
CA GLY A 74 -7.11 -29.11 5.03
C GLY A 74 -8.44 -29.36 5.74
N GLY A 75 -9.59 -29.11 5.09
CA GLY A 75 -10.93 -29.35 5.64
C GLY A 75 -11.36 -28.37 6.75
N VAL A 76 -10.61 -27.28 6.98
CA VAL A 76 -10.93 -26.26 8.00
C VAL A 76 -11.94 -25.24 7.45
N PHE A 77 -11.82 -24.89 6.17
CA PHE A 77 -12.75 -24.02 5.45
C PHE A 77 -13.56 -24.84 4.45
N THR A 78 -14.81 -24.46 4.22
CA THR A 78 -15.49 -24.80 2.97
C THR A 78 -15.16 -23.76 1.90
N THR A 79 -15.40 -24.08 0.62
CA THR A 79 -15.29 -23.08 -0.45
C THR A 79 -16.18 -21.86 -0.20
N ARG A 80 -17.34 -22.06 0.45
CA ARG A 80 -18.24 -20.97 0.85
C ARG A 80 -17.62 -20.03 1.88
N ASP A 81 -16.82 -20.55 2.82
CA ASP A 81 -16.14 -19.74 3.83
C ASP A 81 -14.96 -18.95 3.25
N ALA A 82 -14.30 -19.51 2.23
CA ALA A 82 -13.15 -18.87 1.59
C ALA A 82 -13.52 -17.63 0.76
N ILE A 83 -14.69 -17.62 0.09
CA ILE A 83 -15.15 -16.51 -0.75
C ILE A 83 -15.16 -15.16 0.00
N PRO A 84 -15.86 -15.01 1.14
CA PRO A 84 -15.89 -13.73 1.85
C PRO A 84 -14.53 -13.34 2.40
N VAL A 85 -13.69 -14.30 2.80
CA VAL A 85 -12.31 -14.03 3.26
C VAL A 85 -11.46 -13.44 2.14
N VAL A 86 -11.51 -14.02 0.94
CA VAL A 86 -10.75 -13.51 -0.22
C VAL A 86 -11.29 -12.15 -0.68
N ALA A 87 -12.61 -11.99 -0.72
CA ALA A 87 -13.24 -10.70 -1.04
C ALA A 87 -12.82 -9.62 -0.03
N GLY A 88 -12.84 -9.95 1.26
CA GLY A 88 -12.34 -9.09 2.33
C GLY A 88 -10.88 -8.73 2.13
N ALA A 89 -10.02 -9.70 1.80
CA ALA A 89 -8.58 -9.46 1.62
C ALA A 89 -8.27 -8.41 0.54
N ASN A 90 -9.00 -8.44 -0.59
CA ASN A 90 -8.89 -7.43 -1.64
C ASN A 90 -9.32 -6.03 -1.16
N VAL A 91 -10.38 -5.96 -0.33
CA VAL A 91 -10.79 -4.70 0.29
C VAL A 91 -9.74 -4.20 1.28
N GLY A 92 -9.14 -5.09 2.06
CA GLY A 92 -8.08 -4.76 3.02
C GLY A 92 -6.84 -4.14 2.36
N THR A 93 -6.34 -4.74 1.28
CA THR A 93 -5.21 -4.18 0.52
C THR A 93 -5.58 -2.86 -0.15
N SER A 94 -6.79 -2.74 -0.68
CA SER A 94 -7.29 -1.51 -1.30
C SER A 94 -7.49 -0.38 -0.28
N ALA A 95 -7.90 -0.70 0.95
CA ALA A 95 -8.05 0.28 2.02
C ALA A 95 -6.71 0.96 2.37
N LEU A 96 -5.59 0.23 2.31
CA LEU A 96 -4.26 0.83 2.50
C LEU A 96 -3.90 1.82 1.40
N VAL A 97 -4.23 1.48 0.14
CA VAL A 97 -4.06 2.39 -1.01
C VAL A 97 -4.94 3.64 -0.83
N PHE A 98 -6.18 3.46 -0.40
CA PHE A 98 -7.11 4.56 -0.13
C PHE A 98 -6.59 5.46 1.00
N ILE A 99 -6.09 4.89 2.09
CA ILE A 99 -5.48 5.66 3.18
C ILE A 99 -4.30 6.48 2.62
N ALA A 100 -3.42 5.87 1.81
CA ALA A 100 -2.31 6.56 1.14
C ALA A 100 -2.76 7.69 0.20
N SER A 101 -3.99 7.64 -0.32
CA SER A 101 -4.55 8.67 -1.20
C SER A 101 -5.17 9.86 -0.46
N ILE A 102 -5.28 9.84 0.87
CA ILE A 102 -5.78 10.98 1.65
C ILE A 102 -4.63 11.97 1.96
N ASP A 103 -4.91 13.27 2.01
CA ASP A 103 -3.93 14.28 2.44
C ASP A 103 -3.88 14.33 3.98
N MET A 104 -2.89 13.66 4.57
CA MET A 104 -2.74 13.50 6.03
C MET A 104 -1.52 14.24 6.59
N ARG A 105 -1.07 15.33 5.96
CA ARG A 105 0.20 15.99 6.30
C ARG A 105 0.39 16.28 7.80
N LEU A 106 -0.62 16.83 8.47
CA LEU A 106 -0.59 17.09 9.92
C LEU A 106 -0.48 15.80 10.74
N ALA A 107 -1.29 14.79 10.40
CA ALA A 107 -1.24 13.50 11.09
C ALA A 107 0.13 12.83 10.91
N VAL A 108 0.70 12.88 9.70
CA VAL A 108 2.02 12.31 9.39
C VAL A 108 3.12 12.94 10.23
N LEU A 109 3.15 14.27 10.34
CA LEU A 109 4.12 14.96 11.20
C LEU A 109 3.96 14.55 12.68
N MET A 110 2.72 14.44 13.16
CA MET A 110 2.45 13.95 14.52
C MET A 110 2.88 12.49 14.72
N LEU A 111 2.69 11.62 13.72
CA LEU A 111 3.14 10.23 13.77
C LEU A 111 4.67 10.12 13.82
N ILE A 112 5.39 10.92 13.03
CA ILE A 112 6.87 10.97 13.08
C ILE A 112 7.32 11.43 14.47
N ALA A 113 6.72 12.51 15.00
CA ALA A 113 7.05 13.02 16.34
C ALA A 113 6.78 11.96 17.42
N LEU A 114 5.63 11.29 17.37
CA LEU A 114 5.26 10.23 18.30
C LEU A 114 6.24 9.05 18.25
N VAL A 115 6.60 8.58 17.05
CA VAL A 115 7.58 7.49 16.90
C VAL A 115 8.96 7.93 17.39
N GLY A 116 9.40 9.15 17.07
CA GLY A 116 10.67 9.71 17.56
C GLY A 116 10.73 9.79 19.09
N MET A 117 9.68 10.29 19.73
CA MET A 117 9.57 10.34 21.20
C MET A 117 9.59 8.95 21.82
N THR A 118 8.85 7.99 21.24
CA THR A 118 8.81 6.61 21.77
C THR A 118 10.15 5.88 21.61
N TYR A 119 10.92 6.20 20.57
CA TYR A 119 12.29 5.72 20.39
C TYR A 119 13.23 6.31 21.47
N GLN A 120 13.13 7.62 21.74
CA GLN A 120 13.90 8.28 22.79
C GLN A 120 13.60 7.70 24.19
N LEU A 121 12.35 7.32 24.44
CA LEU A 121 11.91 6.66 25.67
C LEU A 121 12.26 5.17 25.73
N ARG A 122 12.96 4.63 24.72
CA ARG A 122 13.41 3.22 24.63
C ARG A 122 12.28 2.19 24.73
N LEU A 123 11.09 2.53 24.22
CA LEU A 123 9.93 1.63 24.18
C LEU A 123 10.09 0.52 23.12
N ASP A 124 11.02 0.69 22.18
CA ASP A 124 11.44 -0.28 21.15
C ASP A 124 12.07 -1.56 21.73
N ARG A 125 12.46 -1.55 23.00
CA ARG A 125 12.96 -2.73 23.71
C ARG A 125 11.94 -3.88 23.78
N ARG A 126 10.64 -3.57 23.73
CA ARG A 126 9.59 -4.59 23.71
C ARG A 126 9.27 -4.99 22.26
N PRO A 127 9.33 -6.29 21.90
CA PRO A 127 9.18 -6.72 20.50
C PRO A 127 7.84 -6.29 19.89
N ASN A 128 6.73 -6.43 20.63
CA ASN A 128 5.42 -5.99 20.14
C ASN A 128 5.36 -4.48 19.88
N TRP A 129 6.00 -3.65 20.72
CA TRP A 129 5.99 -2.20 20.55
C TRP A 129 6.86 -1.78 19.37
N ARG A 130 8.02 -2.42 19.21
CA ARG A 130 8.92 -2.18 18.08
C ARG A 130 8.21 -2.36 16.74
N ASP A 131 7.40 -3.40 16.62
CA ASP A 131 6.67 -3.65 15.37
C ASP A 131 5.60 -2.58 15.11
N TRP A 132 4.79 -2.21 16.10
CA TRP A 132 3.82 -1.13 15.91
C TRP A 132 4.46 0.24 15.66
N MET A 133 5.61 0.51 16.28
CA MET A 133 6.41 1.70 15.99
C MET A 133 6.93 1.67 14.54
N GLY A 134 7.41 0.53 14.07
CA GLY A 134 7.86 0.33 12.70
C GLY A 134 6.74 0.46 11.66
N VAL A 135 5.54 -0.06 11.95
CA VAL A 135 4.34 0.15 11.12
C VAL A 135 4.02 1.64 11.02
N THR A 136 4.01 2.33 12.16
CA THR A 136 3.67 3.75 12.24
C THR A 136 4.70 4.61 11.51
N LEU A 137 5.98 4.31 11.68
CA LEU A 137 7.07 4.98 10.97
C LEU A 137 6.99 4.73 9.46
N GLY A 138 6.72 3.48 9.07
CA GLY A 138 6.58 3.11 7.67
C GLY A 138 5.45 3.87 6.99
N LEU A 139 4.29 3.95 7.66
CA LEU A 139 3.16 4.75 7.20
C LEU A 139 3.54 6.23 7.08
N ALA A 140 4.21 6.79 8.09
CA ALA A 140 4.60 8.19 8.08
C ALA A 140 5.61 8.54 6.97
N LEU A 141 6.63 7.69 6.75
CA LEU A 141 7.60 7.85 5.68
C LEU A 141 6.96 7.71 4.29
N LEU A 142 6.01 6.78 4.15
CA LEU A 142 5.23 6.61 2.91
C LEU A 142 4.56 7.94 2.53
N PHE A 143 3.81 8.54 3.45
CA PHE A 143 3.13 9.81 3.20
C PHE A 143 4.09 10.99 3.06
N LEU A 144 5.19 11.03 3.80
CA LEU A 144 6.21 12.06 3.64
C LEU A 144 6.82 12.00 2.23
N GLY A 145 7.06 10.79 1.72
CA GLY A 145 7.49 10.58 0.34
C GLY A 145 6.48 11.13 -0.67
N LEU A 146 5.19 10.90 -0.45
CA LEU A 146 4.12 11.49 -1.28
C LEU A 146 4.11 13.02 -1.26
N ASP A 147 4.36 13.65 -0.11
CA ASP A 147 4.41 15.12 0.01
C ASP A 147 5.59 15.71 -0.79
N PHE A 148 6.74 15.02 -0.78
CA PHE A 148 7.91 15.37 -1.59
C PHE A 148 7.63 15.24 -3.09
N ILE A 149 7.02 14.12 -3.51
CA ILE A 149 6.65 13.88 -4.92
C ILE A 149 5.64 14.93 -5.39
N LYS A 150 4.64 15.28 -4.58
CA LYS A 150 3.63 16.31 -4.89
C LYS A 150 4.20 17.73 -4.96
N SER A 151 5.28 18.00 -4.23
CA SER A 151 5.88 19.33 -4.15
C SER A 151 6.94 19.60 -5.22
N ALA A 152 7.55 18.55 -5.80
CA ALA A 152 8.57 18.66 -6.85
C ALA A 152 8.09 19.39 -8.14
N PRO A 153 6.86 19.17 -8.64
CA PRO A 153 6.33 19.83 -9.83
C PRO A 153 6.14 21.34 -9.74
N LYS A 154 6.07 21.92 -8.53
CA LYS A 154 5.73 23.35 -8.35
C LYS A 154 6.80 24.33 -8.85
N GLY A 155 7.97 23.84 -9.27
CA GLY A 155 9.09 24.64 -9.78
C GLY A 155 9.45 24.41 -11.26
N ILE A 156 8.64 23.63 -12.00
CA ILE A 156 8.83 23.38 -13.43
C ILE A 156 7.47 23.65 -14.10
N ASP A 157 7.45 24.40 -15.21
CA ASP A 157 6.30 24.44 -16.12
C ASP A 157 6.15 23.06 -16.79
N ILE A 158 5.60 22.11 -16.03
CA ILE A 158 5.34 20.73 -16.45
C ILE A 158 4.16 20.68 -17.41
N THR A 159 3.44 21.77 -17.65
CA THR A 159 2.36 21.84 -18.65
C THR A 159 2.83 21.34 -20.02
N GLN A 160 4.03 21.71 -20.49
CA GLN A 160 4.54 21.20 -21.78
C GLN A 160 4.97 19.72 -21.74
N ALA A 161 5.52 19.24 -20.62
CA ALA A 161 5.94 17.84 -20.47
C ALA A 161 4.76 16.89 -20.19
N ALA A 162 3.75 17.36 -19.45
CA ALA A 162 2.50 16.68 -19.18
C ALA A 162 1.63 16.66 -20.44
N ASP A 163 1.54 17.76 -21.20
CA ASP A 163 0.83 17.78 -22.49
C ASP A 163 1.51 16.86 -23.52
N ALA A 164 2.84 16.77 -23.52
CA ALA A 164 3.58 15.82 -24.35
C ALA A 164 3.39 14.35 -23.91
N LEU A 165 3.22 14.09 -22.62
CA LEU A 165 3.00 12.74 -22.08
C LEU A 165 1.53 12.30 -22.20
N SER A 166 0.57 13.20 -21.96
CA SER A 166 -0.88 12.95 -22.06
C SER A 166 -1.37 12.86 -23.49
N SER A 167 -0.72 13.56 -24.44
CA SER A 167 -1.01 13.39 -25.86
C SER A 167 -0.49 12.05 -26.43
N GLY A 168 0.37 11.33 -25.69
CA GLY A 168 1.04 10.10 -26.15
C GLY A 168 0.68 8.81 -25.40
N MET A 169 0.01 8.85 -24.25
CA MET A 169 -0.39 7.62 -23.54
C MET A 169 -1.64 7.00 -24.16
N THR A 170 -1.42 6.09 -25.12
CA THR A 170 -2.49 5.18 -25.53
C THR A 170 -2.93 4.32 -24.33
N PRO A 171 -4.21 3.92 -24.24
CA PRO A 171 -4.71 3.05 -23.18
C PRO A 171 -3.88 1.78 -22.99
N LEU A 172 -3.37 1.21 -24.09
CA LEU A 172 -2.53 0.02 -24.08
C LEU A 172 -1.15 0.28 -23.43
N LEU A 173 -0.55 1.45 -23.69
CA LEU A 173 0.71 1.83 -23.08
C LEU A 173 0.56 2.03 -21.56
N GLY A 174 -0.54 2.66 -21.12
CA GLY A 174 -0.86 2.78 -19.69
C GLY A 174 -0.96 1.42 -19.00
N LEU A 175 -1.68 0.48 -19.63
CA LEU A 175 -1.80 -0.89 -19.13
C LEU A 175 -0.44 -1.60 -19.05
N ALA A 176 0.41 -1.47 -20.08
CA ALA A 176 1.74 -2.06 -20.10
C ALA A 176 2.65 -1.47 -19.01
N ILE A 177 2.65 -0.15 -18.82
CA ILE A 177 3.43 0.52 -17.76
C ILE A 177 2.97 0.05 -16.39
N GLY A 178 1.65 -0.04 -16.17
CA GLY A 178 1.07 -0.55 -14.93
C GLY A 178 1.51 -1.98 -14.61
N PHE A 179 1.45 -2.85 -15.62
CA PHE A 179 1.89 -4.24 -15.50
C PHE A 179 3.37 -4.34 -15.16
N VAL A 180 4.24 -3.61 -15.90
CA VAL A 180 5.69 -3.60 -15.62
C VAL A 180 5.98 -3.06 -14.23
N ALA A 181 5.30 -1.99 -13.80
CA ALA A 181 5.44 -1.46 -12.46
C ALA A 181 5.03 -2.47 -11.38
N ALA A 182 3.93 -3.20 -11.57
CA ALA A 182 3.49 -4.25 -10.67
C ALA A 182 4.46 -5.44 -10.64
N VAL A 183 5.05 -5.82 -11.78
CA VAL A 183 6.08 -6.86 -11.86
C VAL A 183 7.36 -6.46 -11.12
N ILE A 184 7.86 -5.23 -11.35
CA ILE A 184 9.07 -4.72 -10.69
C ILE A 184 8.86 -4.62 -9.19
N THR A 185 7.71 -4.09 -8.76
CA THR A 185 7.39 -3.90 -7.34
C THR A 185 6.85 -5.15 -6.67
N GLN A 186 6.55 -6.20 -7.45
CA GLN A 186 5.88 -7.44 -7.04
C GLN A 186 4.58 -7.20 -6.25
N SER A 187 3.94 -6.05 -6.45
CA SER A 187 2.78 -5.59 -5.68
C SER A 187 1.92 -4.64 -6.50
N ALA A 188 0.73 -5.11 -6.88
CA ALA A 188 -0.30 -4.30 -7.54
C ALA A 188 -0.67 -3.05 -6.72
N SER A 189 -0.73 -3.17 -5.39
CA SER A 189 -1.03 -2.04 -4.49
C SER A 189 0.09 -1.00 -4.47
N THR A 190 1.36 -1.43 -4.53
CA THR A 190 2.50 -0.50 -4.62
C THR A 190 2.47 0.27 -5.93
N ALA A 191 2.23 -0.42 -7.06
CA ALA A 191 2.07 0.22 -8.37
C ALA A 191 0.88 1.20 -8.38
N THR A 192 -0.23 0.84 -7.75
CA THR A 192 -1.41 1.72 -7.59
C THR A 192 -1.08 2.97 -6.75
N ILE A 193 -0.33 2.83 -5.66
CA ILE A 193 0.11 3.97 -4.84
C ILE A 193 1.02 4.91 -5.64
N LEU A 194 1.92 4.37 -6.47
CA LEU A 194 2.75 5.17 -7.37
C LEU A 194 1.90 5.93 -8.40
N ALA A 195 0.89 5.28 -8.97
CA ALA A 195 -0.04 5.92 -9.90
C ALA A 195 -0.74 7.12 -9.23
N VAL A 196 -1.32 6.89 -8.03
CA VAL A 196 -1.98 7.93 -7.23
C VAL A 196 -1.00 9.07 -6.89
N ALA A 197 0.25 8.76 -6.56
CA ALA A 197 1.28 9.76 -6.30
C ALA A 197 1.55 10.63 -7.53
N ALA A 198 1.68 10.01 -8.70
CA ALA A 198 1.90 10.69 -9.97
C ALA A 198 0.70 11.56 -10.38
N THR A 199 -0.54 11.09 -10.17
CA THR A 199 -1.75 11.90 -10.37
C THR A 199 -1.78 13.12 -9.46
N LYS A 200 -1.49 12.93 -8.16
CA LYS A 200 -1.47 14.04 -7.18
C LYS A 200 -0.38 15.07 -7.49
N ALA A 201 0.72 14.63 -8.08
CA ALA A 201 1.80 15.47 -8.57
C ALA A 201 1.47 16.15 -9.92
N ARG A 202 0.28 15.90 -10.51
CA ARG A 202 -0.10 16.37 -11.85
C ARG A 202 0.88 15.92 -12.95
N LEU A 203 1.53 14.77 -12.74
CA LEU A 203 2.41 14.14 -13.73
C LEU A 203 1.61 13.24 -14.69
N LEU A 204 0.50 12.67 -14.21
CA LEU A 204 -0.42 11.84 -14.98
C LEU A 204 -1.83 12.39 -14.88
N GLY A 205 -2.58 12.31 -15.98
CA GLY A 205 -4.02 12.52 -15.97
C GLY A 205 -4.75 11.45 -15.14
N LEU A 206 -5.99 11.72 -14.77
CA LEU A 206 -6.84 10.72 -14.10
C LEU A 206 -7.07 9.49 -15.00
N GLU A 207 -7.23 9.71 -16.31
CA GLU A 207 -7.42 8.64 -17.29
C GLU A 207 -6.17 7.76 -17.43
N ASP A 208 -4.99 8.36 -17.57
CA ASP A 208 -3.72 7.63 -17.64
C ASP A 208 -3.47 6.79 -16.38
N SER A 209 -3.80 7.38 -15.23
CA SER A 209 -3.68 6.71 -13.94
C SER A 209 -4.66 5.53 -13.85
N PHE A 210 -5.85 5.65 -14.41
CA PHE A 210 -6.81 4.54 -14.46
C PHE A 210 -6.27 3.36 -15.28
N TYR A 211 -5.73 3.60 -16.48
CA TYR A 211 -5.13 2.53 -17.30
C TYR A 211 -3.92 1.89 -16.64
N LEU A 212 -3.08 2.68 -15.97
CA LEU A 212 -1.94 2.18 -15.21
C LEU A 212 -2.39 1.31 -14.03
N ILE A 213 -3.40 1.73 -13.27
CA ILE A 213 -3.94 0.95 -12.16
C ILE A 213 -4.56 -0.36 -12.68
N LEU A 214 -5.28 -0.33 -13.80
CA LEU A 214 -5.80 -1.55 -14.43
C LEU A 214 -4.65 -2.51 -14.80
N GLY A 215 -3.61 -2.01 -15.47
CA GLY A 215 -2.43 -2.80 -15.81
C GLY A 215 -1.72 -3.40 -14.60
N ALA A 216 -1.69 -2.68 -13.49
CA ALA A 216 -1.08 -3.15 -12.24
C ALA A 216 -1.85 -4.28 -11.56
N ASN A 217 -3.14 -4.48 -11.87
CA ASN A 217 -4.00 -5.49 -11.25
C ASN A 217 -4.29 -6.70 -12.17
N PHE A 218 -3.61 -6.81 -13.32
CA PHE A 218 -3.60 -8.01 -14.17
C PHE A 218 -2.66 -9.08 -13.61
#